data_AF-A0A9P6ZHJ0-F1
#
_entry.id   AF-A0A9P6ZHJ0-F1
#
_cell.length_a   1.000
_cell.length_b   1.000
_cell.length_c   1.000
_cell.angle_alpha   90.00
_cell.angle_beta   90.00
_cell.angle_gamma   90.00
#
_symmetry.space_group_name_H-M   'P 1'
#
loop_
_entity.id
_entity.type
_entity.pdbx_description
1 polymer ?
#
loop_
_entity_poly.entity_id
_entity_poly.type
_entity_poly.pdbx_seq_one_letter_code
_entity_poly.pdbx_strand_id
1 'polypeptide(L)'
;MSSTTARISEILQVLQVNNLTILTFLEGVLSSREHEHCAAQEDIIRDAETMCESLYQHPKTRPHVLSWAMVTVRTQLCNEIKELAHERHGLRFRATSTTSEQLEGTFMNFISEKVKSVAPNMLTMMMALLGKKNLTVDEDCDMEGEQPDEEEEMDLGEFGGD
;
A
#
# COMPACT_ATOMS: atom_id res chain seq x y z
N MET A 1 16.47 30.16 -23.77
CA MET A 1 15.67 29.44 -22.76
C MET A 1 14.16 29.73 -22.92
N SER A 2 13.60 29.71 -24.13
CA SER A 2 12.31 30.36 -24.45
C SER A 2 11.27 29.51 -25.17
N SER A 3 11.51 28.21 -25.43
CA SER A 3 10.60 27.39 -26.25
C SER A 3 9.48 26.73 -25.43
N THR A 4 9.80 26.12 -24.28
CA THR A 4 8.81 25.35 -23.50
C THR A 4 7.74 26.22 -22.83
N THR A 5 8.14 27.34 -22.21
CA THR A 5 7.20 28.26 -21.54
C THR A 5 6.23 28.91 -22.54
N ALA A 6 6.69 29.21 -23.75
CA ALA A 6 5.85 29.73 -24.83
C ALA A 6 4.79 28.68 -25.25
N ARG A 7 5.22 27.44 -25.49
CA ARG A 7 4.30 26.33 -25.82
C ARG A 7 3.27 26.06 -24.73
N ILE A 8 3.67 26.11 -23.46
CA ILE A 8 2.73 25.97 -22.33
C ILE A 8 1.69 27.09 -22.35
N SER A 9 2.12 28.33 -22.63
CA SER A 9 1.20 29.48 -22.69
C SER A 9 0.19 29.35 -23.83
N GLU A 10 0.63 28.87 -24.99
CA GLU A 10 -0.25 28.59 -26.14
C GLU A 10 -1.29 27.51 -25.79
N ILE A 11 -0.87 26.41 -25.16
CA ILE A 11 -1.80 25.35 -24.73
C ILE A 11 -2.82 25.88 -23.71
N LEU A 12 -2.37 26.66 -22.73
CA LEU A 12 -3.27 27.28 -21.74
C LEU A 12 -4.28 28.22 -22.41
N GLN A 13 -3.87 28.96 -23.43
CA GLN A 13 -4.77 29.82 -24.20
C GLN A 13 -5.81 28.99 -24.96
N VAL A 14 -5.40 27.88 -25.59
CA VAL A 14 -6.33 26.97 -26.29
C VAL A 14 -7.36 26.40 -25.32
N LEU A 15 -6.93 25.92 -24.14
CA LEU A 15 -7.85 25.44 -23.12
C LEU A 15 -8.84 26.51 -22.69
N GLN A 16 -8.36 27.73 -22.45
CA GLN A 16 -9.20 28.85 -22.04
C GLN A 16 -10.23 29.25 -23.10
N VAL A 17 -9.84 29.31 -24.38
CA VAL A 17 -10.77 29.62 -25.50
C VAL A 17 -11.86 28.56 -25.64
N ASN A 18 -11.57 27.30 -25.29
CA ASN A 18 -12.52 26.21 -25.31
C ASN A 18 -13.30 26.04 -23.98
N ASN A 19 -13.16 26.98 -23.03
CA ASN A 19 -13.74 26.89 -21.68
C ASN A 19 -13.37 25.60 -20.92
N LEU A 20 -12.17 25.07 -21.18
CA LEU A 20 -11.64 23.90 -20.50
C LEU A 20 -10.65 24.33 -19.42
N THR A 21 -10.77 23.68 -18.26
CA THR A 21 -9.70 23.67 -17.26
C THR A 21 -8.75 22.50 -17.54
N ILE A 22 -7.57 22.51 -16.91
CA ILE A 22 -6.63 21.37 -16.97
C ILE A 22 -7.31 20.10 -16.46
N LEU A 23 -8.10 20.19 -15.37
CA LEU A 23 -8.81 19.05 -14.79
C LEU A 23 -9.83 18.47 -15.77
N THR A 24 -10.72 19.30 -16.30
CA THR A 24 -11.76 18.86 -17.24
C THR A 24 -11.19 18.31 -18.54
N PHE A 25 -10.02 18.82 -18.97
CA PHE A 25 -9.30 18.26 -20.10
C PHE A 25 -8.76 16.86 -19.78
N LEU A 26 -8.07 16.69 -18.64
CA LEU A 26 -7.57 15.38 -18.19
C LEU A 26 -8.71 14.36 -18.04
N GLU A 27 -9.81 14.73 -17.39
CA GLU A 27 -10.99 13.88 -17.23
C GLU A 27 -11.62 13.50 -18.57
N GLY A 28 -11.70 14.46 -19.50
CA GLY A 28 -12.21 14.23 -20.85
C GLY A 28 -11.34 13.26 -21.65
N VAL A 29 -10.02 13.41 -21.58
CA VAL A 29 -9.07 12.48 -22.23
C VAL A 29 -9.22 11.10 -21.62
N LEU A 30 -9.16 10.96 -20.28
CA LEU A 30 -9.25 9.67 -19.59
C LEU A 30 -10.59 8.94 -19.81
N SER A 31 -11.68 9.68 -20.00
CA SER A 31 -13.02 9.11 -20.21
C SER A 31 -13.35 8.85 -21.68
N SER A 32 -12.52 9.31 -22.61
CA SER A 32 -12.76 9.18 -24.04
C SER A 32 -12.68 7.72 -24.51
N ARG A 33 -13.47 7.39 -25.53
CA ARG A 33 -13.37 6.13 -26.29
C ARG A 33 -12.84 6.35 -27.71
N GLU A 34 -12.48 7.58 -28.04
CA GLU A 34 -11.98 7.96 -29.36
C GLU A 34 -10.53 7.50 -29.51
N HIS A 35 -10.25 6.84 -30.65
CA HIS A 35 -8.92 6.31 -30.92
C HIS A 35 -7.84 7.40 -30.92
N GLU A 36 -8.18 8.60 -31.37
CA GLU A 36 -7.30 9.77 -31.41
C GLU A 36 -6.81 10.20 -30.01
N HIS A 37 -7.54 9.83 -28.94
CA HIS A 37 -7.19 10.17 -27.57
C HIS A 37 -6.33 9.09 -26.88
N CYS A 38 -6.15 7.91 -27.51
CA CYS A 38 -5.45 6.77 -26.90
C CYS A 38 -4.01 7.10 -26.51
N ALA A 39 -3.26 7.79 -27.37
CA ALA A 39 -1.89 8.19 -27.07
C ALA A 39 -1.82 9.13 -25.85
N ALA A 40 -2.74 10.10 -25.77
CA ALA A 40 -2.81 11.01 -24.63
C ALA A 40 -3.25 10.31 -23.35
N GLN A 41 -4.13 9.31 -23.45
CA GLN A 41 -4.53 8.47 -22.31
C GLN A 41 -3.34 7.67 -21.77
N GLU A 42 -2.59 7.00 -22.66
CA GLU A 42 -1.40 6.24 -22.28
C GLU A 42 -0.34 7.14 -21.64
N ASP A 43 -0.11 8.33 -22.19
CA ASP A 43 0.79 9.31 -21.61
C ASP A 43 0.38 9.72 -20.19
N ILE A 44 -0.91 10.04 -19.97
CA ILE A 44 -1.42 10.38 -18.64
C ILE A 44 -1.27 9.20 -17.66
N ILE A 45 -1.59 7.98 -18.10
CA ILE A 45 -1.50 6.79 -17.24
C ILE A 45 -0.04 6.49 -16.87
N ARG A 46 0.86 6.56 -17.85
CA ARG A 46 2.30 6.35 -17.65
C ARG A 46 2.88 7.37 -16.69
N ASP A 47 2.49 8.63 -16.82
CA ASP A 47 3.08 9.75 -16.09
C ASP A 47 2.31 10.11 -14.80
N ALA A 48 1.27 9.34 -14.44
CA ALA A 48 0.38 9.61 -13.31
C ALA A 48 1.11 9.72 -11.96
N GLU A 49 2.09 8.86 -11.71
CA GLU A 49 2.90 8.90 -10.49
C GLU A 49 3.72 10.20 -10.42
N THR A 50 4.40 10.55 -11.52
CA THR A 50 5.18 11.79 -11.63
C THR A 50 4.29 13.04 -11.49
N MET A 51 3.06 13.01 -11.99
CA MET A 51 2.08 14.08 -11.78
C MET A 51 1.73 14.23 -10.29
N CYS A 52 1.44 13.13 -9.61
CA CYS A 52 1.15 13.13 -8.18
C CYS A 52 2.34 13.65 -7.36
N GLU A 53 3.55 13.20 -7.70
CA GLU A 53 4.77 13.67 -7.07
C GLU A 53 5.00 15.17 -7.29
N SER A 54 4.81 15.65 -8.52
CA SER A 54 4.92 17.08 -8.85
C SER A 54 3.94 17.93 -8.03
N LEU A 55 2.69 17.47 -7.89
CA LEU A 55 1.68 18.12 -7.07
C LEU A 55 2.04 18.08 -5.58
N TYR A 56 2.63 17.00 -5.10
CA TYR A 56 3.07 16.87 -3.71
C TYR A 56 4.29 17.75 -3.40
N GLN A 57 5.24 17.87 -4.33
CA GLN A 57 6.44 18.70 -4.17
C GLN A 57 6.11 20.20 -4.22
N HIS A 58 5.06 20.60 -4.95
CA HIS A 58 4.69 22.00 -5.07
C HIS A 58 4.03 22.54 -3.78
N PRO A 59 4.54 23.63 -3.15
CA PRO A 59 4.14 24.05 -1.80
C PRO A 59 2.65 24.36 -1.62
N LYS A 60 2.00 24.93 -2.64
CA LYS A 60 0.58 25.33 -2.54
C LYS A 60 -0.38 24.15 -2.66
N THR A 61 0.03 23.09 -3.34
CA THR A 61 -0.78 21.90 -3.61
C THR A 61 -0.51 20.79 -2.59
N ARG A 62 0.70 20.75 -2.03
CA ARG A 62 1.13 19.79 -1.01
C ARG A 62 0.11 19.52 0.11
N PRO A 63 -0.46 20.51 0.82
CA PRO A 63 -1.40 20.23 1.91
C PRO A 63 -2.67 19.53 1.42
N HIS A 64 -3.15 19.88 0.22
CA HIS A 64 -4.33 19.26 -0.38
C HIS A 64 -4.05 17.81 -0.81
N VAL A 65 -2.93 17.58 -1.48
CA VAL A 65 -2.50 16.24 -1.91
C VAL A 65 -2.31 15.33 -0.70
N LEU A 66 -1.66 15.82 0.35
CA LEU A 66 -1.42 15.04 1.55
C LEU A 66 -2.74 14.69 2.27
N SER A 67 -3.65 15.65 2.41
CA SER A 67 -4.96 15.41 3.00
C SER A 67 -5.77 14.38 2.20
N TRP A 68 -5.77 14.48 0.87
CA TRP A 68 -6.44 13.51 0.01
C TRP A 68 -5.80 12.12 0.15
N ALA A 69 -4.47 12.03 0.07
CA ALA A 69 -3.74 10.77 0.17
C ALA A 69 -4.01 10.06 1.50
N MET A 70 -4.02 10.79 2.63
CA MET A 70 -4.36 10.21 3.94
C MET A 70 -5.77 9.61 3.97
N VAL A 71 -6.76 10.30 3.40
CA VAL A 71 -8.14 9.80 3.34
C VAL A 71 -8.22 8.57 2.45
N THR A 72 -7.58 8.59 1.28
CA THR A 72 -7.57 7.47 0.32
C THR A 72 -6.90 6.24 0.91
N VAL A 73 -5.68 6.39 1.45
CA VAL A 73 -4.94 5.29 2.09
C VAL A 73 -5.74 4.73 3.26
N ARG A 74 -6.23 5.58 4.17
CA ARG A 74 -7.07 5.12 5.29
C ARG A 74 -8.29 4.32 4.82
N THR A 75 -8.96 4.79 3.78
CA THR A 75 -10.16 4.13 3.24
C THR A 75 -9.81 2.76 2.68
N GLN A 76 -8.73 2.65 1.89
CA GLN A 76 -8.24 1.39 1.34
C GLN A 76 -7.87 0.39 2.45
N LEU A 77 -7.09 0.84 3.44
CA LEU A 77 -6.69 0.00 4.57
C LEU A 77 -7.88 -0.47 5.40
N CYS A 78 -8.86 0.42 5.65
CA CYS A 78 -10.08 0.04 6.35
C CYS A 78 -10.91 -1.00 5.58
N ASN A 79 -10.97 -0.89 4.25
CA ASN A 79 -11.67 -1.86 3.41
C ASN A 79 -10.97 -3.23 3.45
N GLU A 80 -9.65 -3.26 3.38
CA GLU A 80 -8.87 -4.49 3.51
C GLU A 80 -9.05 -5.15 4.87
N ILE A 81 -9.04 -4.40 5.97
CA ILE A 81 -9.30 -4.94 7.31
C ILE A 81 -10.74 -5.48 7.43
N LYS A 82 -11.73 -4.76 6.90
CA LYS A 82 -13.12 -5.23 6.89
C LYS A 82 -13.27 -6.51 6.09
N GLU A 83 -12.61 -6.57 4.94
CA GLU A 83 -12.61 -7.75 4.08
C GLU A 83 -11.95 -8.92 4.81
N LEU A 84 -10.79 -8.71 5.43
CA LEU A 84 -10.07 -9.69 6.24
C LEU A 84 -10.95 -10.21 7.41
N ALA A 85 -11.73 -9.34 8.05
CA ALA A 85 -12.64 -9.69 9.15
C ALA A 85 -13.91 -10.43 8.70
N HIS A 86 -14.16 -10.55 7.39
CA HIS A 86 -15.35 -11.23 6.88
C HIS A 86 -15.30 -12.74 7.17
N GLU A 87 -16.44 -13.32 7.57
CA GLU A 87 -16.53 -14.73 8.01
C GLU A 87 -15.99 -15.73 6.98
N ARG A 88 -16.14 -15.42 5.70
CA ARG A 88 -15.64 -16.20 4.56
C ARG A 88 -14.15 -16.48 4.59
N HIS A 89 -13.36 -15.69 5.30
CA HIS A 89 -11.91 -15.88 5.39
C HIS A 89 -11.45 -16.60 6.65
N GLY A 90 -12.36 -17.01 7.53
CA GLY A 90 -12.04 -17.81 8.72
C GLY A 90 -11.22 -17.08 9.79
N LEU A 91 -10.93 -15.79 9.57
CA LEU A 91 -10.13 -14.91 10.43
C LEU A 91 -10.90 -14.35 11.63
N ARG A 92 -12.19 -14.64 11.69
CA ARG A 92 -13.02 -14.41 12.88
C ARG A 92 -12.68 -15.50 13.91
N PHE A 93 -11.50 -15.36 14.51
CA PHE A 93 -10.90 -16.34 15.42
C PHE A 93 -11.81 -16.60 16.62
N ARG A 94 -12.28 -17.85 16.77
CA ARG A 94 -12.82 -18.34 18.05
C ARG A 94 -11.65 -18.84 18.87
N ALA A 95 -11.03 -17.91 19.61
CA ALA A 95 -9.90 -18.18 20.50
C ALA A 95 -10.12 -19.28 21.55
N THR A 96 -11.36 -19.75 21.72
CA THR A 96 -11.77 -20.65 22.79
C THR A 96 -11.60 -22.13 22.47
N SER A 97 -11.14 -22.53 21.27
CA SER A 97 -11.13 -23.95 20.86
C SER A 97 -9.87 -24.46 20.14
N THR A 98 -8.83 -23.63 19.97
CA THR A 98 -7.63 -24.01 19.21
C THR A 98 -6.47 -24.34 20.14
N THR A 99 -5.78 -25.47 19.94
CA THR A 99 -4.59 -25.84 20.72
C THR A 99 -3.36 -25.05 20.27
N SER A 100 -2.36 -24.89 21.16
CA SER A 100 -1.14 -24.11 20.87
C SER A 100 -0.37 -24.65 19.65
N GLU A 101 -0.27 -25.96 19.48
CA GLU A 101 0.41 -26.60 18.34
C GLU A 101 -0.31 -26.37 17.01
N GLN A 102 -1.64 -26.29 17.01
CA GLN A 102 -2.43 -25.94 15.81
C GLN A 102 -2.27 -24.45 15.45
N LEU A 103 -2.02 -23.61 16.46
CA LEU A 103 -1.79 -22.19 16.30
C LEU A 103 -0.41 -21.91 15.67
N GLU A 104 0.65 -22.55 16.16
CA GLU A 104 2.03 -22.28 15.73
C GLU A 104 2.35 -22.80 14.32
N GLY A 105 1.95 -24.02 13.96
CA GLY A 105 2.45 -24.64 12.72
C GLY A 105 1.61 -24.36 11.45
N THR A 106 0.29 -24.47 11.54
CA THR A 106 -0.58 -24.45 10.34
C THR A 106 -1.40 -23.18 10.23
N PHE A 107 -1.83 -22.63 11.38
CA PHE A 107 -2.65 -21.43 11.41
C PHE A 107 -1.84 -20.19 11.04
N MET A 108 -0.64 -19.98 11.59
CA MET A 108 0.18 -18.79 11.23
C MET A 108 0.49 -18.72 9.73
N ASN A 109 0.80 -19.85 9.09
CA ASN A 109 1.00 -19.93 7.64
C ASN A 109 -0.29 -19.59 6.87
N PHE A 110 -1.43 -20.14 7.29
CA PHE A 110 -2.74 -19.80 6.72
C PHE A 110 -3.06 -18.31 6.85
N ILE A 111 -2.83 -17.71 8.03
CA ILE A 111 -3.07 -16.28 8.28
C ILE A 111 -2.15 -15.42 7.42
N SER A 112 -0.87 -15.76 7.32
CA SER A 112 0.11 -15.05 6.50
C SER A 112 -0.33 -15.00 5.03
N GLU A 113 -0.65 -16.15 4.45
CA GLU A 113 -1.14 -16.25 3.06
C GLU A 113 -2.47 -15.53 2.86
N LYS A 114 -3.34 -15.54 3.88
CA LYS A 114 -4.62 -14.83 3.80
C LYS A 114 -4.47 -13.32 3.88
N VAL A 115 -3.59 -12.81 4.73
CA VAL A 115 -3.29 -11.39 4.82
C VAL A 115 -2.61 -10.89 3.54
N LYS A 116 -1.65 -11.65 2.98
CA LYS A 116 -1.01 -11.32 1.69
C LYS A 116 -2.03 -11.22 0.55
N SER A 117 -2.98 -12.14 0.48
CA SER A 117 -3.96 -12.18 -0.62
C SER A 117 -5.13 -11.20 -0.45
N VAL A 118 -5.58 -10.96 0.78
CA VAL A 118 -6.80 -10.18 1.05
C VAL A 118 -6.51 -8.74 1.45
N ALA A 119 -5.39 -8.49 2.13
CA ALA A 119 -5.02 -7.20 2.69
C ALA A 119 -3.55 -6.81 2.38
N PRO A 120 -3.12 -6.83 1.10
CA PRO A 120 -1.72 -6.63 0.72
C PRO A 120 -1.19 -5.22 1.04
N ASN A 121 -2.01 -4.17 0.90
CA ASN A 121 -1.56 -2.81 1.16
C ASN A 121 -1.42 -2.55 2.67
N MET A 122 -2.32 -3.12 3.47
CA MET A 122 -2.22 -3.11 4.92
C MET A 122 -0.97 -3.83 5.41
N LEU A 123 -0.67 -5.01 4.87
CA LEU A 123 0.55 -5.74 5.19
C LEU A 123 1.79 -4.92 4.84
N THR A 124 1.83 -4.35 3.64
CA THR A 124 2.95 -3.51 3.17
C THR A 124 3.16 -2.31 4.10
N MET A 125 2.09 -1.63 4.50
CA MET A 125 2.14 -0.50 5.42
C MET A 125 2.63 -0.91 6.81
N MET A 126 2.12 -2.01 7.36
CA MET A 126 2.57 -2.54 8.65
C MET A 126 4.06 -2.89 8.63
N MET A 127 4.52 -3.58 7.60
CA MET A 127 5.93 -3.95 7.46
C MET A 127 6.83 -2.71 7.36
N ALA A 128 6.40 -1.70 6.60
CA ALA A 128 7.12 -0.43 6.49
C ALA A 128 7.21 0.28 7.86
N LEU A 129 6.14 0.28 8.65
CA LEU A 129 6.12 0.86 10.00
C LEU A 129 6.99 0.08 11.00
N LEU A 130 7.08 -1.24 10.82
CA LEU A 130 7.97 -2.12 11.59
C LEU A 130 9.43 -2.08 11.11
N GLY A 131 9.74 -1.28 10.08
CA GLY A 131 11.10 -1.11 9.57
C GLY A 131 11.57 -2.16 8.57
N LYS A 132 10.71 -3.11 8.15
CA LYS A 132 11.01 -4.04 7.06
C LYS A 132 10.77 -3.35 5.72
N LYS A 133 11.85 -2.86 5.10
CA LYS A 133 11.83 -2.26 3.75
C LYS A 133 12.01 -3.37 2.71
N ASN A 134 10.96 -3.61 1.91
CA ASN A 134 10.92 -4.47 0.72
C ASN A 134 10.62 -5.96 0.99
N LEU A 135 9.37 -6.35 0.75
CA LEU A 135 9.07 -7.65 0.18
C LEU A 135 8.66 -7.37 -1.25
N THR A 136 9.57 -7.61 -2.20
CA THR A 136 9.10 -8.13 -3.49
C THR A 136 8.31 -9.39 -3.15
N VAL A 137 7.07 -9.47 -3.63
CA VAL A 137 6.33 -10.72 -3.61
C VAL A 137 7.16 -11.70 -4.43
N ASP A 138 7.45 -12.87 -3.86
CA ASP A 138 8.47 -13.89 -4.25
C ASP A 138 9.86 -13.55 -3.66
N GLU A 139 10.51 -14.37 -2.82
CA GLU A 139 10.56 -15.83 -2.70
C GLU A 139 10.46 -16.30 -1.22
N ASP A 140 10.20 -17.59 -1.07
CA ASP A 140 10.19 -18.44 0.13
C ASP A 140 10.69 -17.79 1.44
N CYS A 141 9.79 -17.71 2.42
CA CYS A 141 10.20 -17.63 3.82
C CYS A 141 10.65 -19.03 4.25
N ASP A 142 11.82 -19.46 3.77
CA ASP A 142 12.60 -20.48 4.45
C ASP A 142 12.98 -19.89 5.81
N MET A 143 12.17 -20.24 6.81
CA MET A 143 12.58 -20.17 8.21
C MET A 143 13.63 -21.26 8.41
N GLU A 144 14.83 -21.07 7.85
CA GLU A 144 15.99 -21.83 8.28
C GLU A 144 16.23 -21.49 9.75
N GLY A 145 16.29 -22.54 10.56
CA GLY A 145 16.12 -22.48 12.00
C GLY A 145 17.07 -21.49 12.67
N GLU A 146 16.48 -20.64 13.51
CA GLU A 146 17.19 -20.12 14.67
C GLU A 146 17.76 -21.34 15.42
N GLN A 147 19.08 -21.47 15.39
CA GLN A 147 19.77 -22.38 16.30
C GLN A 147 19.33 -22.01 17.71
N PRO A 148 18.93 -22.97 18.56
CA PRO A 148 18.69 -22.67 19.96
C PRO A 148 20.03 -22.19 20.53
N ASP A 149 20.07 -20.91 20.94
CA ASP A 149 21.10 -20.44 21.85
C ASP A 149 21.11 -21.40 23.03
N GLU A 150 22.26 -22.02 23.26
CA GLU A 150 22.49 -22.98 24.34
C GLU A 150 21.92 -22.38 25.63
N GLU A 151 20.93 -23.06 26.19
CA GLU A 151 20.38 -22.76 27.51
C GLU A 151 21.53 -22.86 28.52
N GLU A 152 22.14 -21.73 28.87
CA GLU A 152 22.90 -21.61 30.10
C GLU A 152 21.91 -21.91 31.23
N GLU A 153 21.99 -23.13 31.76
CA GLU A 153 21.34 -23.55 33.00
C GLU A 153 21.66 -22.51 34.09
N MET A 154 20.73 -21.57 34.31
CA MET A 154 20.79 -20.69 35.47
C MET A 154 20.49 -21.55 36.70
N ASP A 155 21.56 -21.87 37.43
CA ASP A 155 21.55 -22.51 38.75
C ASP A 155 20.66 -21.71 39.71
N LEU A 156 19.40 -22.11 39.82
CA LEU A 156 18.45 -21.56 40.77
C LEU A 156 18.73 -22.22 42.12
N GLY A 157 19.64 -21.59 42.87
CA GLY A 157 20.17 -22.05 44.14
C GLY A 157 19.14 -22.69 45.08
N GLU A 158 19.63 -23.74 45.75
CA GLU A 158 18.93 -24.58 46.71
C GLU A 158 18.22 -23.76 47.80
N PHE A 159 16.89 -23.74 47.77
CA PHE A 159 16.10 -23.28 48.93
C PHE A 159 16.12 -24.40 49.98
N GLY A 160 17.11 -24.31 50.87
CA GLY A 160 17.21 -25.13 52.07
C GLY A 160 15.98 -24.94 52.99
N GLY A 161 15.49 -26.07 53.49
CA GLY A 161 14.51 -26.12 54.57
C GLY A 161 15.16 -26.04 55.94
N ASP A 162 14.48 -25.34 56.85
CA ASP A 162 13.99 -25.86 58.13
C ASP A 162 12.86 -24.96 58.65
#